data_AF-A0A5C6ZCE8-F1
#
_entry.id   AF-A0A5C6ZCE8-F1
#
_cell.length_a   1.000
_cell.length_b   1.000
_cell.length_c   1.000
_cell.angle_alpha   90.00
_cell.angle_beta   90.00
_cell.angle_gamma   90.00
#
_symmetry.space_group_name_H-M   'P 1'
#
loop_
_entity.id
_entity.type
_entity.pdbx_description
1 polymer ?
#
loop_
_entity_poly.entity_id
_entity_poly.type
_entity_poly.pdbx_seq_one_letter_code
_entity_poly.pdbx_strand_id
1 'polypeptide(L)'
;MKKILLILTFFTLMTKLSAQECEYSEYYPLVELASKYYSQKNYKESEINFKLAFDKTEFPLGKDLHLAFLIAEKIKDAEWALQIATQLAKGGVPLSYFRYYKKTQWYSQLNAEYKTYSDYYITNFKPELRDKFNSLIERDATFTRQIMDWYYGTIEITSENAYNEANAIYSELKQMTEKYGFPSEHNMGYNYVSRLNKIEDYHTLALMIHIYKYGERIYENEIPNYICSGILHPNSKQILKQSMGFGNSMGIEHEMKVREEMYKKKKE
;
A
#
# COMPACT_ATOMS: atom_id res chain seq x y z
N MET A 1 -40.72 -5.14 -35.61
CA MET A 1 -40.56 -5.89 -34.34
C MET A 1 -39.14 -6.47 -34.15
N LYS A 2 -38.49 -7.08 -35.16
CA LYS A 2 -37.10 -7.60 -35.01
C LYS A 2 -36.03 -6.56 -34.61
N LYS A 3 -36.17 -5.29 -35.02
CA LYS A 3 -35.23 -4.22 -34.63
C LYS A 3 -35.38 -3.73 -33.18
N ILE A 4 -36.57 -3.87 -32.58
CA ILE A 4 -36.82 -3.45 -31.19
C ILE A 4 -36.28 -4.50 -30.21
N LEU A 5 -36.34 -5.78 -30.58
CA LEU A 5 -35.79 -6.89 -29.80
C LEU A 5 -34.25 -6.83 -29.68
N LEU A 6 -33.58 -6.29 -30.70
CA LEU A 6 -32.12 -6.11 -30.74
C LEU A 6 -31.63 -4.96 -29.84
N ILE A 7 -32.44 -3.91 -29.68
CA ILE A 7 -32.13 -2.78 -28.79
C ILE A 7 -32.33 -3.18 -27.32
N LEU A 8 -33.38 -3.98 -27.02
CA LEU A 8 -33.62 -4.46 -25.67
C LEU A 8 -32.55 -5.46 -25.18
N THR A 9 -31.99 -6.28 -26.07
CA THR A 9 -30.90 -7.22 -25.73
C THR A 9 -29.55 -6.52 -25.56
N PHE A 10 -29.33 -5.39 -26.23
CA PHE A 10 -28.12 -4.57 -26.02
C PHE A 10 -28.17 -3.82 -24.68
N PHE A 11 -29.37 -3.41 -24.24
CA PHE A 11 -29.55 -2.71 -22.96
C PHE A 11 -29.37 -3.63 -21.74
N THR A 12 -29.76 -4.91 -21.82
CA THR A 12 -29.60 -5.85 -20.70
C THR A 12 -28.16 -6.35 -20.52
N LEU A 13 -27.32 -6.31 -21.56
CA LEU A 13 -25.88 -6.58 -21.43
C LEU A 13 -25.15 -5.42 -20.72
N MET A 14 -25.57 -4.18 -20.94
CA MET A 14 -24.94 -3.01 -20.30
C MET A 14 -25.33 -2.84 -18.81
N THR A 15 -26.49 -3.36 -18.38
CA THR A 15 -26.91 -3.29 -16.96
C THR A 15 -26.17 -4.27 -16.04
N LYS A 16 -25.34 -5.18 -16.58
CA LYS A 16 -24.45 -6.03 -15.77
C LYS A 16 -23.08 -5.41 -15.50
N LEU A 17 -22.77 -4.23 -16.06
CA LEU A 17 -21.48 -3.55 -15.87
C LEU A 17 -21.38 -2.67 -14.63
N SER A 18 -22.40 -2.63 -13.75
CA SER A 18 -22.47 -1.64 -12.66
C SER A 18 -22.51 -2.23 -11.24
N ALA A 19 -22.10 -3.48 -11.06
CA ALA A 19 -21.51 -3.90 -9.79
C ALA A 19 -20.02 -4.05 -10.06
N GLN A 20 -19.22 -3.07 -9.67
CA GLN A 20 -17.76 -3.19 -9.71
C GLN A 20 -17.41 -4.34 -8.76
N GLU A 21 -17.17 -5.53 -9.31
CA GLU A 21 -16.68 -6.66 -8.52
C GLU A 21 -15.39 -6.18 -7.84
N CYS A 22 -15.39 -6.25 -6.52
CA CYS A 22 -14.31 -5.77 -5.68
C CYS A 22 -13.12 -6.73 -5.87
N GLU A 23 -12.20 -6.41 -6.78
CA GLU A 23 -11.14 -7.31 -7.28
C GLU A 23 -10.40 -8.03 -6.13
N TYR A 24 -10.07 -7.28 -5.06
CA TYR A 24 -9.30 -7.81 -3.94
C TYR A 24 -10.14 -8.51 -2.85
N SER A 25 -11.46 -8.58 -3.00
CA SER A 25 -12.35 -9.17 -2.00
C SER A 25 -12.12 -10.67 -1.80
N GLU A 26 -11.80 -11.40 -2.87
CA GLU A 26 -11.41 -12.81 -2.81
C GLU A 26 -9.89 -13.01 -2.60
N TYR A 27 -9.09 -12.04 -3.02
CA TYR A 27 -7.63 -12.06 -2.89
C TYR A 27 -7.17 -12.15 -1.42
N TYR A 28 -7.64 -11.25 -0.56
CA TYR A 28 -7.15 -11.15 0.82
C TYR A 28 -7.41 -12.42 1.66
N PRO A 29 -8.60 -13.04 1.64
CA PRO A 29 -8.83 -14.29 2.36
C PRO A 29 -7.90 -15.44 1.93
N LEU A 30 -7.59 -15.53 0.62
CA LEU A 30 -6.69 -16.55 0.09
C LEU A 30 -5.25 -16.31 0.54
N VAL A 31 -4.77 -15.05 0.51
CA VAL A 31 -3.45 -14.67 1.03
C VAL A 31 -3.33 -14.92 2.54
N GLU A 32 -4.37 -14.61 3.32
CA GLU A 32 -4.38 -14.87 4.76
C GLU A 32 -4.27 -16.38 5.04
N LEU A 33 -5.03 -17.20 4.30
CA LEU A 33 -4.97 -18.64 4.41
C LEU A 33 -3.61 -19.20 3.97
N ALA A 34 -3.05 -18.69 2.87
CA ALA A 34 -1.72 -19.06 2.41
C ALA A 34 -0.65 -18.74 3.46
N SER A 35 -0.72 -17.55 4.07
CA SER A 35 0.18 -17.10 5.13
C SER A 35 0.07 -17.97 6.38
N LYS A 36 -1.14 -18.37 6.76
CA LYS A 36 -1.40 -19.32 7.84
C LYS A 36 -0.74 -20.67 7.56
N TYR A 37 -0.94 -21.24 6.37
CA TYR A 37 -0.28 -22.50 5.99
C TYR A 37 1.24 -22.38 5.98
N TYR A 38 1.80 -21.27 5.50
CA TYR A 38 3.23 -21.01 5.56
C TYR A 38 3.77 -21.06 7.00
N SER A 39 3.09 -20.40 7.95
CA SER A 39 3.48 -20.41 9.38
C SER A 39 3.46 -21.82 9.99
N GLN A 40 2.59 -22.70 9.48
CA GLN A 40 2.47 -24.10 9.85
C GLN A 40 3.46 -25.00 9.09
N LYS A 41 4.34 -24.42 8.26
CA LYS A 41 5.27 -25.11 7.35
C LYS A 41 4.58 -25.98 6.31
N ASN A 42 3.29 -25.74 6.06
CA ASN A 42 2.53 -26.46 5.05
C ASN A 42 2.66 -25.77 3.68
N TYR A 43 3.82 -25.93 3.06
CA TYR A 43 4.22 -25.11 1.91
C TYR A 43 3.43 -25.39 0.63
N LYS A 44 2.96 -26.62 0.40
CA LYS A 44 2.16 -26.96 -0.79
C LYS A 44 0.78 -26.32 -0.73
N GLU A 45 0.12 -26.39 0.42
CA GLU A 45 -1.17 -25.76 0.64
C GLU A 45 -1.06 -24.23 0.62
N SER A 46 0.06 -23.70 1.10
CA SER A 46 0.38 -22.28 0.96
C SER A 46 0.51 -21.86 -0.51
N GLU A 47 1.25 -22.63 -1.32
CA GLU A 47 1.37 -22.43 -2.76
C GLU A 47 0.01 -22.45 -3.46
N ILE A 48 -0.83 -23.46 -3.20
CA ILE A 48 -2.16 -23.58 -3.83
C ILE A 48 -2.97 -22.31 -3.59
N ASN A 49 -2.97 -21.79 -2.36
CA ASN A 49 -3.73 -20.60 -2.02
C ASN A 49 -3.14 -19.32 -2.62
N PHE A 50 -1.80 -19.21 -2.72
CA PHE A 50 -1.18 -18.08 -3.43
C PHE A 50 -1.48 -18.10 -4.93
N LYS A 51 -1.42 -19.26 -5.59
CA LYS A 51 -1.79 -19.39 -7.00
C LYS A 51 -3.25 -18.97 -7.21
N LEU A 52 -4.16 -19.48 -6.38
CA LEU A 52 -5.57 -19.07 -6.41
C LEU A 52 -5.77 -17.58 -6.14
N ALA A 53 -5.00 -16.98 -5.23
CA ALA A 53 -5.07 -15.55 -4.96
C ALA A 53 -4.60 -14.73 -6.17
N PHE A 54 -3.48 -15.11 -6.77
CA PHE A 54 -2.88 -14.42 -7.91
C PHE A 54 -3.73 -14.55 -9.18
N ASP A 55 -4.62 -15.54 -9.27
CA ASP A 55 -5.63 -15.63 -10.33
C ASP A 55 -6.79 -14.62 -10.17
N LYS A 56 -6.90 -13.93 -9.02
CA LYS A 56 -7.97 -12.95 -8.75
C LYS A 56 -7.62 -11.52 -9.13
N THR A 57 -6.34 -11.22 -9.36
CA THR A 57 -5.88 -9.87 -9.68
C THR A 57 -4.72 -9.93 -10.66
N GLU A 58 -4.65 -8.95 -11.56
CA GLU A 58 -3.50 -8.80 -12.44
C GLU A 58 -2.26 -8.26 -11.70
N PHE A 59 -2.45 -7.71 -10.49
CA PHE A 59 -1.39 -7.06 -9.72
C PHE A 59 -1.28 -7.61 -8.29
N PRO A 60 -0.70 -8.79 -8.07
CA PRO A 60 -0.44 -9.26 -6.70
C PRO A 60 0.46 -8.30 -5.92
N LEU A 61 0.20 -8.17 -4.62
CA LEU A 61 0.94 -7.25 -3.75
C LEU A 61 2.36 -7.75 -3.50
N GLY A 62 3.32 -6.82 -3.38
CA GLY A 62 4.75 -7.14 -3.38
C GLY A 62 5.19 -8.02 -2.21
N LYS A 63 4.61 -7.80 -1.03
CA LYS A 63 4.86 -8.62 0.16
C LYS A 63 4.32 -10.05 0.01
N ASP A 64 3.22 -10.21 -0.70
CA ASP A 64 2.60 -11.51 -0.94
C ASP A 64 3.41 -12.29 -1.99
N LEU A 65 3.87 -11.61 -3.04
CA LEU A 65 4.83 -12.16 -4.00
C LEU A 65 6.16 -12.54 -3.33
N HIS A 66 6.67 -11.73 -2.40
CA HIS A 66 7.86 -12.09 -1.62
C HIS A 66 7.66 -13.41 -0.88
N LEU A 67 6.53 -13.57 -0.18
CA LEU A 67 6.24 -14.79 0.56
C LEU A 67 6.05 -15.99 -0.37
N ALA A 68 5.31 -15.83 -1.46
CA ALA A 68 5.13 -16.85 -2.50
C ALA A 68 6.48 -17.27 -3.11
N PHE A 69 7.39 -16.33 -3.35
CA PHE A 69 8.74 -16.63 -3.85
C PHE A 69 9.53 -17.48 -2.86
N LEU A 70 9.49 -17.16 -1.55
CA LEU A 70 10.13 -17.98 -0.53
C LEU A 70 9.54 -19.40 -0.46
N ILE A 71 8.25 -19.54 -0.73
CA ILE A 71 7.58 -20.86 -0.78
C ILE A 71 8.06 -21.64 -2.00
N ALA A 72 8.06 -21.03 -3.18
CA ALA A 72 8.55 -21.64 -4.43
C ALA A 72 9.96 -22.21 -4.26
N GLU A 73 10.85 -21.44 -3.62
CA GLU A 73 12.21 -21.87 -3.30
C GLU A 73 12.26 -23.05 -2.31
N LYS A 74 11.38 -23.08 -1.30
CA LYS A 74 11.31 -24.18 -0.32
C LYS A 74 10.81 -25.48 -0.95
N ILE A 75 9.87 -25.41 -1.88
CA ILE A 75 9.34 -26.58 -2.60
C ILE A 75 10.15 -26.94 -3.85
N LYS A 76 11.14 -26.11 -4.20
CA LYS A 76 12.00 -26.25 -5.39
C LYS A 76 11.23 -26.19 -6.71
N ASP A 77 10.16 -25.39 -6.76
CA ASP A 77 9.43 -25.10 -8.01
C ASP A 77 10.14 -23.95 -8.74
N ALA A 78 11.09 -24.31 -9.61
CA ALA A 78 11.92 -23.35 -10.32
C ALA A 78 11.13 -22.50 -11.34
N GLU A 79 10.09 -23.06 -11.94
CA GLU A 79 9.25 -22.35 -12.91
C GLU A 79 8.42 -21.29 -12.20
N TRP A 80 7.76 -21.64 -11.11
CA TRP A 80 6.97 -20.70 -10.34
C TRP A 80 7.85 -19.63 -9.66
N ALA A 81 9.02 -20.00 -9.16
CA ALA A 81 10.00 -19.05 -8.64
C ALA A 81 10.42 -18.02 -9.70
N LEU A 82 10.65 -18.44 -10.95
CA LEU A 82 10.97 -17.54 -12.05
C LEU A 82 9.81 -16.59 -12.37
N GLN A 83 8.57 -17.11 -12.43
CA GLN A 83 7.38 -16.31 -12.72
C GLN A 83 7.22 -15.20 -11.67
N ILE A 84 7.33 -15.53 -10.38
CA ILE A 84 7.23 -14.56 -9.30
C ILE A 84 8.41 -13.57 -9.33
N ALA A 85 9.64 -14.07 -9.51
CA ALA A 85 10.81 -13.20 -9.57
C ALA A 85 10.73 -12.19 -10.73
N THR A 86 10.14 -12.60 -11.86
CA THR A 86 9.87 -11.73 -13.00
C THR A 86 8.84 -10.65 -12.66
N GLN A 87 7.75 -10.99 -11.99
CA GLN A 87 6.76 -10.00 -11.53
C GLN A 87 7.40 -9.00 -10.56
N LEU A 88 8.16 -9.48 -9.58
CA LEU A 88 8.90 -8.64 -8.64
C LEU A 88 9.86 -7.67 -9.37
N ALA A 89 10.62 -8.17 -10.36
CA ALA A 89 11.52 -7.33 -11.15
C ALA A 89 10.77 -6.27 -11.97
N LYS A 90 9.64 -6.63 -12.60
CA LYS A 90 8.77 -5.69 -13.32
C LYS A 90 8.15 -4.63 -12.39
N GLY A 91 7.91 -4.98 -11.13
CA GLY A 91 7.48 -4.04 -10.09
C GLY A 91 8.62 -3.24 -9.45
N GLY A 92 9.84 -3.27 -10.00
CA GLY A 92 10.95 -2.42 -9.56
C GLY A 92 11.86 -3.01 -8.48
N VAL A 93 11.76 -4.31 -8.21
CA VAL A 93 12.67 -5.01 -7.28
C VAL A 93 14.02 -5.25 -7.96
N PRO A 94 15.15 -4.77 -7.39
CA PRO A 94 16.45 -4.81 -8.04
C PRO A 94 17.01 -6.23 -8.16
N LEU A 95 17.84 -6.49 -9.17
CA LEU A 95 18.54 -7.79 -9.30
C LEU A 95 19.35 -8.16 -8.05
N SER A 96 19.85 -7.17 -7.31
CA SER A 96 20.58 -7.37 -6.05
C SER A 96 19.74 -8.07 -4.98
N TYR A 97 18.42 -7.95 -5.02
CA TYR A 97 17.52 -8.67 -4.12
C TYR A 97 17.67 -10.18 -4.27
N PHE A 98 17.85 -10.66 -5.50
CA PHE A 98 17.98 -12.08 -5.85
C PHE A 98 19.42 -12.62 -5.70
N ARG A 99 20.37 -11.86 -5.14
CA ARG A 99 21.81 -12.22 -5.13
C ARG A 99 22.14 -13.57 -4.48
N TYR A 100 21.30 -14.03 -3.54
CA TYR A 100 21.49 -15.31 -2.85
C TYR A 100 21.04 -16.52 -3.67
N TYR A 101 20.35 -16.28 -4.79
CA TYR A 101 19.79 -17.31 -5.67
C TYR A 101 20.60 -17.49 -6.95
N LYS A 102 21.81 -16.93 -7.03
CA LYS A 102 22.68 -17.02 -8.23
C LYS A 102 22.95 -18.45 -8.74
N LYS A 103 22.80 -19.45 -7.87
CA LYS A 103 23.01 -20.87 -8.20
C LYS A 103 21.72 -21.61 -8.60
N THR A 104 20.56 -20.97 -8.51
CA THR A 104 19.30 -21.59 -8.94
C THR A 104 19.21 -21.58 -10.47
N GLN A 105 18.49 -22.55 -11.03
CA GLN A 105 18.38 -22.70 -12.48
C GLN A 105 17.72 -21.48 -13.14
N TRP A 106 16.70 -20.92 -12.50
CA TRP A 106 15.93 -19.79 -13.01
C TRP A 106 16.68 -18.46 -13.00
N TYR A 107 17.71 -18.29 -12.15
CA TYR A 107 18.39 -17.00 -11.98
C TYR A 107 19.08 -16.53 -13.27
N SER A 108 19.65 -17.46 -14.04
CA SER A 108 20.34 -17.12 -15.28
C SER A 108 19.41 -16.45 -16.29
N GLN A 109 18.18 -16.96 -16.40
CA GLN A 109 17.13 -16.39 -17.24
C GLN A 109 16.67 -15.02 -16.73
N LEU A 110 16.37 -14.91 -15.43
CA LEU A 110 15.99 -13.61 -14.83
C LEU A 110 17.07 -12.55 -15.10
N ASN A 111 18.34 -12.89 -14.89
CA ASN A 111 19.47 -11.98 -15.08
C ASN A 111 19.62 -11.53 -16.55
N ALA A 112 19.44 -12.44 -17.51
CA ALA A 112 19.54 -12.13 -18.93
C ALA A 112 18.45 -11.14 -19.38
N GLU A 113 17.24 -11.26 -18.83
CA GLU A 113 16.09 -10.42 -19.19
C GLU A 113 15.89 -9.21 -18.26
N TYR A 114 16.71 -9.07 -17.21
CA TYR A 114 16.51 -8.09 -16.14
C TYR A 114 16.41 -6.64 -16.65
N LYS A 115 17.21 -6.28 -17.67
CA LYS A 115 17.15 -4.95 -18.29
C LYS A 115 15.73 -4.64 -18.79
N THR A 116 15.10 -5.58 -19.49
CA THR A 116 13.73 -5.45 -20.00
C THR A 116 12.72 -5.24 -18.88
N TYR A 117 12.86 -5.98 -17.77
CA TYR A 117 11.97 -5.83 -16.61
C TYR A 117 12.17 -4.48 -15.89
N SER A 118 13.41 -4.02 -15.80
CA SER A 118 13.72 -2.70 -15.27
C SER A 118 13.16 -1.58 -16.15
N ASP A 119 13.28 -1.70 -17.48
CA ASP A 119 12.75 -0.72 -18.43
C ASP A 119 11.20 -0.71 -18.38
N TYR A 120 10.57 -1.88 -18.18
CA TYR A 120 9.13 -1.98 -17.89
C TYR A 120 8.74 -1.20 -16.64
N TYR A 121 9.49 -1.35 -15.53
CA TYR A 121 9.22 -0.62 -14.29
C TYR A 121 9.24 0.91 -14.52
N ILE A 122 10.29 1.42 -15.17
CA ILE A 122 10.43 2.86 -15.44
C ILE A 122 9.30 3.39 -16.33
N THR A 123 8.82 2.59 -17.27
CA THR A 123 7.77 2.99 -18.23
C THR A 123 6.37 2.97 -17.63
N ASN A 124 6.07 1.99 -16.76
CA ASN A 124 4.70 1.74 -16.30
C ASN A 124 4.40 2.31 -14.90
N PHE A 125 5.43 2.62 -14.11
CA PHE A 125 5.26 3.18 -12.77
C PHE A 125 5.80 4.61 -12.69
N LYS A 126 5.67 5.21 -11.50
CA LYS A 126 6.12 6.57 -11.17
C LYS A 126 7.21 6.49 -10.09
N PRO A 127 8.47 6.17 -10.42
CA PRO A 127 9.56 6.14 -9.44
C PRO A 127 9.71 7.47 -8.67
N GLU A 128 9.48 8.61 -9.33
CA GLU A 128 9.50 9.92 -8.67
C GLU A 128 8.45 10.04 -7.56
N LEU A 129 7.25 9.45 -7.74
CA LEU A 129 6.22 9.41 -6.70
C LEU A 129 6.72 8.61 -5.49
N ARG A 130 7.38 7.46 -5.73
CA ARG A 130 7.95 6.63 -4.66
C ARG A 130 8.93 7.41 -3.80
N ASP A 131 9.87 8.12 -4.42
CA ASP A 131 10.89 8.87 -3.70
C ASP A 131 10.29 10.00 -2.86
N LYS A 132 9.35 10.76 -3.44
CA LYS A 132 8.62 11.81 -2.72
C LYS A 132 7.78 11.26 -1.58
N PHE A 133 7.07 10.17 -1.82
CA PHE A 133 6.24 9.54 -0.81
C PHE A 133 7.07 9.01 0.36
N ASN A 134 8.21 8.37 0.09
CA ASN A 134 9.13 7.94 1.15
C ASN A 134 9.67 9.13 1.96
N SER A 135 10.03 10.23 1.31
CA SER A 135 10.45 11.45 2.00
C SER A 135 9.33 12.05 2.87
N LEU A 136 8.08 12.03 2.41
CA LEU A 136 6.93 12.45 3.19
C LEU A 136 6.73 11.56 4.43
N ILE A 137 6.85 10.24 4.29
CA ILE A 137 6.75 9.29 5.40
C ILE A 137 7.84 9.54 6.46
N GLU A 138 9.07 9.83 6.05
CA GLU A 138 10.16 10.15 6.99
C GLU A 138 9.89 11.45 7.78
N ARG A 139 9.32 12.45 7.11
CA ARG A 139 8.92 13.71 7.74
C ARG A 139 7.76 13.53 8.71
N ASP A 140 6.72 12.83 8.28
CA ASP A 140 5.57 12.45 9.11
C ASP A 140 5.98 11.66 10.35
N ALA A 141 6.91 10.70 10.20
CA ALA A 141 7.43 9.93 11.33
C ALA A 141 8.19 10.82 12.34
N THR A 142 8.94 11.80 11.84
CA THR A 142 9.67 12.77 12.67
C THR A 142 8.70 13.67 13.42
N PHE A 143 7.72 14.25 12.72
CA PHE A 143 6.72 15.12 13.31
C PHE A 143 5.82 14.36 14.31
N THR A 144 5.40 13.15 13.99
CA THR A 144 4.63 12.30 14.91
C THR A 144 5.38 12.04 16.21
N ARG A 145 6.71 11.82 16.16
CA ARG A 145 7.53 11.69 17.37
C ARG A 145 7.52 12.97 18.20
N GLN A 146 7.68 14.13 17.57
CA GLN A 146 7.60 15.43 18.23
C GLN A 146 6.23 15.66 18.87
N ILE A 147 5.13 15.30 18.20
CA ILE A 147 3.78 15.38 18.76
C ILE A 147 3.64 14.51 20.02
N MET A 148 4.25 13.32 20.05
CA MET A 148 4.26 12.47 21.24
C MET A 148 5.09 13.09 22.38
N ASP A 149 6.29 13.60 22.08
CA ASP A 149 7.14 14.27 23.07
C ASP A 149 6.49 15.53 23.63
N TRP A 150 5.77 16.27 22.79
CA TRP A 150 4.92 17.40 23.18
C TRP A 150 3.79 16.92 24.09
N TYR A 151 3.04 15.91 23.70
CA TYR A 151 1.96 15.35 24.53
C TYR A 151 2.45 14.88 25.92
N TYR A 152 3.66 14.33 26.01
CA TYR A 152 4.27 13.90 27.28
C TYR A 152 4.98 15.01 28.05
N GLY A 153 4.98 16.25 27.55
CA GLY A 153 5.56 17.37 28.28
C GLY A 153 7.09 17.46 28.18
N THR A 154 7.71 16.69 27.29
CA THR A 154 9.18 16.61 27.13
C THR A 154 9.72 17.77 26.32
N ILE A 155 8.94 18.25 25.33
CA ILE A 155 9.23 19.45 24.54
C ILE A 155 8.01 20.37 24.52
N GLU A 156 8.24 21.64 24.24
CA GLU A 156 7.18 22.62 23.99
C GLU A 156 7.11 22.92 22.49
N ILE A 157 5.90 22.87 21.94
CA ILE A 157 5.60 23.26 20.56
C ILE A 157 4.39 24.19 20.62
N THR A 158 4.39 25.28 19.88
CA THR A 158 3.20 26.12 19.74
C THR A 158 2.18 25.45 18.82
N SER A 159 0.89 25.67 19.04
CA SER A 159 -0.14 25.17 18.12
C SER A 159 0.06 25.66 16.68
N GLU A 160 0.58 26.88 16.49
CA GLU A 160 0.92 27.43 15.16
C GLU A 160 2.01 26.62 14.45
N ASN A 161 3.11 26.29 15.14
CA ASN A 161 4.18 25.49 14.54
C ASN A 161 3.69 24.07 14.23
N ALA A 162 2.95 23.45 15.14
CA ALA A 162 2.36 22.13 14.92
C ALA A 162 1.34 22.14 13.76
N TYR A 163 0.55 23.21 13.63
CA TYR A 163 -0.39 23.40 12.52
C TYR A 163 0.34 23.48 11.19
N ASN A 164 1.39 24.31 11.10
CA ASN A 164 2.16 24.50 9.87
C ASN A 164 2.78 23.18 9.39
N GLU A 165 3.40 22.41 10.28
CA GLU A 165 4.00 21.11 9.94
C GLU A 165 2.95 20.07 9.52
N ALA A 166 1.86 19.92 10.29
CA ALA A 166 0.77 19.00 9.95
C ALA A 166 0.11 19.35 8.61
N ASN A 167 -0.11 20.65 8.35
CA ASN A 167 -0.71 21.13 7.12
C ASN A 167 0.23 20.96 5.91
N ALA A 168 1.54 21.09 6.11
CA ALA A 168 2.54 20.81 5.08
C ALA A 168 2.50 19.32 4.66
N ILE A 169 2.47 18.40 5.63
CA ILE A 169 2.34 16.95 5.38
C ILE A 169 1.05 16.64 4.59
N TYR A 170 -0.09 17.16 5.07
CA TYR A 170 -1.38 16.99 4.40
C TYR A 170 -1.35 17.53 2.96
N SER A 171 -0.87 18.76 2.78
CA SER A 171 -0.84 19.44 1.48
C SER A 171 0.06 18.72 0.49
N GLU A 172 1.21 18.20 0.93
CA GLU A 172 2.13 17.44 0.08
C GLU A 172 1.52 16.11 -0.37
N LEU A 173 0.84 15.37 0.52
CA LEU A 173 0.11 14.17 0.14
C LEU A 173 -0.97 14.49 -0.91
N LYS A 174 -1.74 15.56 -0.69
CA LYS A 174 -2.79 15.98 -1.62
C LYS A 174 -2.22 16.32 -3.00
N GLN A 175 -1.16 17.13 -3.05
CA GLN A 175 -0.49 17.50 -4.30
C GLN A 175 0.08 16.28 -5.03
N MET A 176 0.66 15.31 -4.30
CA MET A 176 1.13 14.06 -4.90
C MET A 176 -0.03 13.24 -5.49
N THR A 177 -1.12 13.08 -4.75
CA THR A 177 -2.31 12.36 -5.22
C THR A 177 -2.91 13.02 -6.46
N GLU A 178 -3.03 14.35 -6.47
CA GLU A 178 -3.54 15.11 -7.62
C GLU A 178 -2.65 14.96 -8.87
N LYS A 179 -1.31 14.95 -8.68
CA LYS A 179 -0.36 14.90 -9.78
C LYS A 179 -0.14 13.48 -10.32
N TYR A 180 -0.05 12.48 -9.45
CA TYR A 180 0.41 11.14 -9.81
C TYR A 180 -0.63 10.04 -9.56
N GLY A 181 -1.76 10.36 -8.93
CA GLY A 181 -2.67 9.37 -8.36
C GLY A 181 -2.25 8.97 -6.94
N PHE A 182 -3.13 8.25 -6.24
CA PHE A 182 -2.93 7.89 -4.84
C PHE A 182 -1.66 7.03 -4.65
N PRO A 183 -0.80 7.30 -3.65
CA PRO A 183 0.43 6.55 -3.41
C PRO A 183 0.16 5.07 -3.07
N SER A 184 0.31 4.20 -4.06
CA SER A 184 0.09 2.76 -3.98
C SER A 184 1.14 1.98 -4.78
N GLU A 185 1.21 0.66 -4.57
CA GLU A 185 2.10 -0.22 -5.36
C GLU A 185 1.76 -0.18 -6.86
N HIS A 186 0.49 0.02 -7.22
CA HIS A 186 0.04 0.18 -8.61
C HIS A 186 0.68 1.39 -9.30
N ASN A 187 0.97 2.46 -8.55
CA ASN A 187 1.59 3.67 -9.09
C ASN A 187 3.11 3.70 -8.89
N MET A 188 3.63 3.07 -7.84
CA MET A 188 5.04 3.22 -7.42
C MET A 188 5.90 1.98 -7.68
N GLY A 189 5.27 0.83 -7.96
CA GLY A 189 5.89 -0.49 -7.88
C GLY A 189 6.13 -0.93 -6.43
N TYR A 190 6.76 -2.08 -6.24
CA TYR A 190 6.94 -2.70 -4.93
C TYR A 190 7.98 -1.97 -4.06
N ASN A 191 7.68 -1.85 -2.76
CA ASN A 191 8.57 -1.18 -1.83
C ASN A 191 9.73 -2.08 -1.38
N TYR A 192 10.78 -2.16 -2.21
CA TYR A 192 12.02 -2.82 -1.83
C TYR A 192 12.85 -1.98 -0.86
N VAL A 193 13.13 -2.53 0.32
CA VAL A 193 13.96 -1.92 1.37
C VAL A 193 15.35 -2.55 1.34
N SER A 194 16.32 -1.84 0.75
CA SER A 194 17.67 -2.35 0.46
C SER A 194 18.43 -2.85 1.69
N ARG A 195 18.38 -2.11 2.82
CA ARG A 195 19.07 -2.47 4.07
C ARG A 195 18.60 -3.80 4.66
N LEU A 196 17.33 -4.15 4.45
CA LEU A 196 16.72 -5.38 4.95
C LEU A 196 16.72 -6.50 3.91
N ASN A 197 17.04 -6.16 2.65
CA ASN A 197 16.85 -7.01 1.49
C ASN A 197 15.45 -7.64 1.43
N LYS A 198 14.42 -6.83 1.68
CA LYS A 198 13.03 -7.28 1.86
C LYS A 198 12.08 -6.36 1.10
N ILE A 199 10.92 -6.92 0.72
CA ILE A 199 9.79 -6.15 0.20
C ILE A 199 8.82 -5.93 1.35
N GLU A 200 8.49 -4.67 1.61
CA GLU A 200 7.61 -4.26 2.70
C GLU A 200 6.37 -3.57 2.13
N ASP A 201 5.34 -3.40 2.95
CA ASP A 201 4.19 -2.59 2.57
C ASP A 201 4.60 -1.11 2.57
N TYR A 202 4.00 -0.27 1.72
CA TYR A 202 4.09 1.18 1.92
C TYR A 202 3.31 1.58 3.17
N HIS A 203 3.83 2.56 3.90
CA HIS A 203 3.21 3.08 5.13
C HIS A 203 2.03 4.03 4.87
N THR A 204 1.30 3.85 3.78
CA THR A 204 0.20 4.73 3.35
C THR A 204 -0.93 4.80 4.37
N LEU A 205 -1.35 3.65 4.92
CA LEU A 205 -2.38 3.64 5.96
C LEU A 205 -1.91 4.37 7.24
N ALA A 206 -0.64 4.24 7.62
CA ALA A 206 -0.09 4.91 8.79
C ALA A 206 -0.11 6.44 8.63
N LEU A 207 0.32 6.94 7.47
CA LEU A 207 0.22 8.37 7.14
C LEU A 207 -1.23 8.87 7.20
N MET A 208 -2.17 8.13 6.62
CA MET A 208 -3.60 8.50 6.69
C MET A 208 -4.11 8.53 8.14
N ILE A 209 -3.73 7.55 8.95
CA ILE A 209 -4.06 7.52 10.39
C ILE A 209 -3.53 8.77 11.09
N HIS A 210 -2.29 9.19 10.81
CA HIS A 210 -1.72 10.40 11.41
C HIS A 210 -2.47 11.65 10.98
N ILE A 211 -2.79 11.81 9.69
CA ILE A 211 -3.58 12.94 9.20
C ILE A 211 -4.99 12.98 9.84
N TYR A 212 -5.64 11.83 10.03
CA TYR A 212 -6.90 11.73 10.76
C TYR A 212 -6.76 12.14 12.23
N LYS A 213 -5.65 11.75 12.88
CA LYS A 213 -5.29 12.19 14.23
C LYS A 213 -4.94 13.67 14.31
N TYR A 214 -4.49 14.26 13.21
CA TYR A 214 -4.27 15.69 13.09
C TYR A 214 -5.58 16.44 12.83
N GLY A 215 -6.70 15.76 12.60
CA GLY A 215 -8.02 16.37 12.52
C GLY A 215 -8.61 16.48 11.10
N GLU A 216 -7.96 15.91 10.08
CA GLU A 216 -8.42 15.99 8.69
C GLU A 216 -8.85 14.62 8.13
N ARG A 217 -10.03 14.56 7.49
CA ARG A 217 -10.59 13.31 6.94
C ARG A 217 -10.35 13.21 5.44
N ILE A 218 -9.12 12.87 5.10
CA ILE A 218 -8.74 12.72 3.69
C ILE A 218 -9.34 11.47 3.05
N TYR A 219 -9.90 11.63 1.86
CA TYR A 219 -10.36 10.55 1.00
C TYR A 219 -11.47 9.65 1.59
N GLU A 220 -12.27 10.15 2.54
CA GLU A 220 -13.28 9.34 3.26
C GLU A 220 -14.26 8.63 2.30
N ASN A 221 -14.61 9.28 1.19
CA ASN A 221 -15.55 8.76 0.20
C ASN A 221 -14.89 7.77 -0.77
N GLU A 222 -13.58 7.86 -0.96
CA GLU A 222 -12.78 7.08 -1.89
C GLU A 222 -12.20 5.80 -1.27
N ILE A 223 -12.14 5.72 0.08
CA ILE A 223 -11.66 4.52 0.81
C ILE A 223 -12.28 3.21 0.29
N PRO A 224 -13.61 3.09 0.06
CA PRO A 224 -14.17 1.85 -0.48
C PRO A 224 -13.58 1.45 -1.83
N ASN A 225 -13.32 2.42 -2.71
CA ASN A 225 -12.73 2.17 -4.02
C ASN A 225 -11.26 1.74 -3.87
N TYR A 226 -10.49 2.41 -3.00
CA TYR A 226 -9.11 2.02 -2.71
C TYR A 226 -9.01 0.62 -2.10
N ILE A 227 -9.99 0.20 -1.29
CA ILE A 227 -10.06 -1.17 -0.79
C ILE A 227 -10.32 -2.14 -1.95
N CYS A 228 -11.28 -1.83 -2.81
CA CYS A 228 -11.63 -2.73 -3.90
C CYS A 228 -10.55 -2.88 -4.96
N SER A 229 -9.71 -1.87 -5.15
CA SER A 229 -8.54 -1.91 -6.03
C SER A 229 -7.25 -2.34 -5.32
N GLY A 230 -7.32 -2.89 -4.10
CA GLY A 230 -6.15 -3.42 -3.37
C GLY A 230 -5.11 -2.38 -2.94
N ILE A 231 -5.45 -1.10 -3.01
CA ILE A 231 -4.60 0.01 -2.55
C ILE A 231 -4.58 0.08 -1.03
N LEU A 232 -5.71 -0.21 -0.39
CA LEU A 232 -5.88 -0.26 1.06
C LEU A 232 -6.41 -1.63 1.48
N HIS A 233 -5.97 -2.11 2.64
CA HIS A 233 -6.48 -3.36 3.21
C HIS A 233 -7.96 -3.20 3.63
N PRO A 234 -8.82 -4.25 3.59
CA PRO A 234 -10.25 -4.14 3.90
C PRO A 234 -10.59 -3.57 5.28
N ASN A 235 -9.71 -3.78 6.28
CA ASN A 235 -9.89 -3.22 7.62
C ASN A 235 -9.57 -1.71 7.72
N SER A 236 -8.97 -1.10 6.68
CA SER A 236 -8.50 0.29 6.71
C SER A 236 -9.62 1.28 7.04
N LYS A 237 -10.83 1.05 6.52
CA LYS A 237 -12.00 1.90 6.80
C LYS A 237 -12.33 1.94 8.29
N GLN A 238 -12.30 0.79 8.96
CA GLN A 238 -12.58 0.71 10.39
C GLN A 238 -11.45 1.36 11.19
N ILE A 239 -10.19 1.07 10.84
CA ILE A 239 -9.01 1.64 11.51
C ILE A 239 -9.02 3.17 11.43
N LEU A 240 -9.29 3.74 10.26
CA LEU A 240 -9.34 5.19 10.05
C LEU A 240 -10.48 5.84 10.85
N LYS A 241 -11.67 5.23 10.86
CA LYS A 241 -12.79 5.69 11.71
C LYS A 241 -12.45 5.72 13.20
N GLN A 242 -11.61 4.81 13.67
CA GLN A 242 -11.18 4.72 15.07
C GLN A 242 -9.96 5.60 15.39
N SER A 243 -9.29 6.16 14.38
CA SER A 243 -8.02 6.89 14.51
C SER A 243 -8.20 8.40 14.63
N MET A 244 -9.35 8.85 15.14
CA MET A 244 -9.68 10.27 15.22
C MET A 244 -8.85 10.99 16.29
N GLY A 245 -8.46 12.24 16.01
CA GLY A 245 -7.85 13.16 16.97
C GLY A 245 -8.82 13.67 18.04
N PHE A 246 -8.31 14.47 18.98
CA PHE A 246 -9.09 15.02 20.10
C PHE A 246 -10.17 16.03 19.67
N GLY A 247 -9.97 16.67 18.52
CA GLY A 247 -10.80 17.74 17.95
C GLY A 247 -11.95 17.25 17.07
N ASN A 248 -12.31 15.97 17.10
CA ASN A 248 -13.48 15.41 16.38
C ASN A 248 -13.53 15.73 14.87
N SER A 249 -12.38 15.89 14.21
CA SER A 249 -12.26 16.35 12.81
C SER A 249 -12.79 17.77 12.54
N MET A 250 -12.60 18.69 13.48
CA MET A 250 -12.81 20.13 13.23
C MET A 250 -11.64 20.80 12.47
N GLY A 251 -10.74 20.00 11.89
CA GLY A 251 -9.57 20.47 11.13
C GLY A 251 -8.28 20.56 11.94
N ILE A 252 -7.17 20.70 11.22
CA ILE A 252 -5.81 20.66 11.77
C ILE A 252 -5.56 21.75 12.82
N GLU A 253 -5.96 22.98 12.53
CA GLU A 253 -5.75 24.10 13.44
C GLU A 253 -6.43 23.87 14.80
N HIS A 254 -7.67 23.36 14.78
CA HIS A 254 -8.41 23.10 16.00
C HIS A 254 -7.76 21.98 16.83
N GLU A 255 -7.36 20.89 16.19
CA GLU A 255 -6.65 19.78 16.85
C GLU A 255 -5.38 20.26 17.56
N MET A 256 -4.57 21.10 16.90
CA MET A 256 -3.32 21.58 17.49
C MET A 256 -3.56 22.53 18.67
N LYS A 257 -4.60 23.36 18.63
CA LYS A 257 -5.00 24.19 19.78
C LYS A 257 -5.43 23.35 20.98
N VAL A 258 -6.24 22.32 20.76
CA VAL A 258 -6.65 21.38 21.82
C VAL A 258 -5.44 20.69 22.45
N ARG A 259 -4.47 20.26 21.63
CA ARG A 259 -3.22 19.64 22.13
C ARG A 259 -2.39 20.60 22.97
N GLU A 260 -2.28 21.86 22.56
CA GLU A 260 -1.57 22.88 23.32
C GLU A 260 -2.24 23.15 24.69
N GLU A 261 -3.57 23.23 24.72
CA GLU A 261 -4.31 23.36 25.98
C GLU A 261 -4.10 22.16 26.91
N MET A 262 -4.10 20.95 26.36
CA MET A 262 -3.81 19.73 27.12
C MET A 262 -2.37 19.73 27.67
N TYR A 263 -1.40 20.22 26.89
CA TYR A 263 -0.02 20.39 27.33
C TYR A 263 0.07 21.35 28.52
N LYS A 264 -0.54 22.54 28.39
CA LYS A 264 -0.54 23.58 29.45
C LYS A 264 -1.14 23.04 30.75
N LYS A 265 -2.29 22.38 30.67
CA LYS A 265 -2.97 21.75 31.83
C LYS A 265 -2.14 20.67 32.54
N LYS A 266 -1.18 20.03 31.87
CA LYS A 266 -0.29 19.03 32.48
C LYS A 266 0.91 19.64 33.20
N LYS A 267 1.22 20.90 32.91
CA LYS A 267 2.35 21.64 33.50
C LYS A 267 1.94 22.46 34.72
N GLU A 268 0.64 22.73 34.87
CA GLU A 268 0.00 23.25 36.09
C GLU A 268 -0.07 22.18 37.19
#